data_AF-F9ZUS8-F1
#
_entry.id   AF-F9ZUS8-F1
#
_cell.length_a   1.000
_cell.length_b   1.000
_cell.length_c   1.000
_cell.angle_alpha   90.00
_cell.angle_beta   90.00
_cell.angle_gamma   90.00
#
_symmetry.space_group_name_H-M   'P 1'
#
loop_
_entity.id
_entity.type
_entity.pdbx_description
1 polymer ?
#
loop_
_entity_poly.entity_id
_entity_poly.type
_entity_poly.pdbx_seq_one_letter_code
_entity_poly.pdbx_strand_id
1 'polypeptide(L)' 'MLIKIVANARSDEHIYILAGGHGDKSGRQRLFPGEYLLHPQGLAHGAFLAIETTVFQVYSGEPDELLDYQILPIGG' A
#
# COMPACT_ATOMS: atom_id res chain seq x y z
N MET A 1 -14.73 -5.64 -2.58
CA MET A 1 -14.35 -4.88 -1.36
C MET A 1 -12.99 -4.28 -1.58
N LEU A 2 -12.69 -3.16 -0.93
CA LEU A 2 -11.45 -2.42 -1.04
C LEU A 2 -10.86 -2.26 0.36
N ILE A 3 -9.64 -2.74 0.57
CA ILE A 3 -8.88 -2.39 1.77
C ILE A 3 -8.28 -1.00 1.57
N LYS A 4 -8.46 -0.13 2.56
CA LYS A 4 -7.82 1.18 2.65
C LYS A 4 -6.90 1.18 3.86
N ILE A 5 -5.66 1.59 3.64
CA ILE A 5 -4.64 1.81 4.67
C ILE A 5 -4.19 3.27 4.59
N VAL A 6 -4.02 3.91 5.73
CA VAL A 6 -3.32 5.20 5.85
C VAL A 6 -2.24 5.05 6.90
N ALA A 7 -1.02 5.45 6.58
CA ALA A 7 0.12 5.28 7.45
C ALA A 7 1.17 6.38 7.26
N ASN A 8 2.08 6.48 8.22
CA ASN A 8 3.29 7.29 8.12
C ASN A 8 4.52 6.38 8.11
N ALA A 9 5.41 6.60 7.14
CA ALA A 9 6.69 5.88 7.05
C ALA A 9 7.62 6.31 8.20
N ARG A 10 7.91 5.40 9.14
CA ARG A 10 8.82 5.66 10.27
C ARG A 10 10.30 5.48 9.90
N SER A 11 10.56 4.76 8.81
CA SER A 11 11.84 4.60 8.12
C SER A 11 11.61 4.50 6.61
N ASP A 12 12.66 4.45 5.78
CA ASP A 12 12.48 4.15 4.36
C ASP A 12 11.90 2.74 4.20
N GLU A 13 10.84 2.65 3.42
CA GLU A 13 10.11 1.43 3.11
C GLU A 13 10.19 1.16 1.61
N HIS A 14 10.75 0.00 1.27
CA HIS A 14 10.90 -0.50 -0.08
C HIS A 14 9.84 -1.57 -0.34
N ILE A 15 9.03 -1.40 -1.38
CA ILE A 15 7.94 -2.32 -1.71
C ILE A 15 8.16 -2.85 -3.12
N TYR A 16 8.20 -4.17 -3.26
CA TYR A 16 8.23 -4.86 -4.55
C TYR A 16 6.95 -5.69 -4.71
N ILE A 17 6.18 -5.43 -5.75
CA ILE A 17 4.91 -6.14 -5.98
C ILE A 17 5.20 -7.49 -6.63
N LEU A 18 4.79 -8.57 -5.97
CA LEU A 18 4.97 -9.94 -6.45
C LEU A 18 3.74 -10.47 -7.20
N ALA A 19 2.54 -10.14 -6.71
CA ALA A 19 1.26 -10.50 -7.31
C ALA A 19 0.19 -9.46 -6.94
N GLY A 20 -0.84 -9.31 -7.78
CA GLY A 20 -1.87 -8.28 -7.58
C GLY A 20 -1.29 -6.87 -7.73
N GLY A 21 -1.74 -5.94 -6.89
CA GLY A 21 -1.13 -4.61 -6.77
C GLY A 21 -2.06 -3.52 -6.24
N HIS A 22 -1.47 -2.35 -5.97
CA HIS A 22 -2.20 -1.19 -5.44
C HIS A 22 -3.11 -0.56 -6.50
N GLY A 23 -4.24 -0.04 -6.04
CA GLY A 23 -5.22 0.66 -6.86
C GLY A 23 -5.50 2.09 -6.41
N ASP A 24 -6.53 2.68 -7.01
CA ASP A 24 -7.13 3.92 -6.54
C ASP A 24 -8.45 3.66 -5.79
N LYS A 25 -9.12 4.72 -5.32
CA LYS A 25 -10.38 4.62 -4.55
C LYS A 25 -11.52 3.93 -5.30
N SER A 26 -11.46 3.84 -6.63
CA SER A 26 -12.44 3.11 -7.44
C SER A 26 -12.16 1.61 -7.52
N GLY A 27 -11.06 1.14 -6.90
CA GLY A 27 -10.57 -0.22 -7.02
C GLY A 27 -9.83 -0.51 -8.33
N ARG A 28 -9.67 0.49 -9.21
CA ARG A 28 -8.86 0.32 -10.42
C ARG A 28 -7.39 0.18 -10.01
N GLN A 29 -6.80 -0.97 -10.37
CA GLN A 29 -5.38 -1.24 -10.17
C GLN A 29 -4.52 -0.23 -10.94
N ARG A 30 -3.49 0.28 -10.27
CA ARG A 30 -2.54 1.28 -10.78
C ARG A 30 -1.11 0.83 -10.73
N LEU A 31 -0.79 -0.08 -9.81
CA LEU A 31 0.52 -0.67 -9.69
C LEU A 31 0.41 -2.19 -9.85
N PHE A 32 1.42 -2.80 -10.46
CA PHE A 32 1.39 -4.14 -11.04
C PHE A 32 2.57 -5.00 -10.58
N PRO A 33 2.49 -6.33 -10.74
CA PRO A 33 3.62 -7.21 -10.41
C PRO A 33 4.88 -6.82 -11.17
N GLY A 34 6.01 -6.82 -10.46
CA GLY A 34 7.31 -6.38 -10.97
C GLY A 34 7.61 -4.89 -10.74
N GLU A 35 6.62 -4.09 -10.31
CA GLU A 35 6.85 -2.69 -9.97
C GLU A 35 7.39 -2.51 -8.55
N TYR A 36 8.06 -1.38 -8.36
CA TYR A 36 8.72 -0.98 -7.13
C TYR A 36 8.18 0.37 -6.65
N LEU A 37 8.01 0.50 -5.33
CA LEU A 37 7.73 1.77 -4.67
C LEU A 37 8.76 2.02 -3.57
N LEU A 38 9.03 3.31 -3.34
CA LEU A 38 9.73 3.80 -2.16
C LEU A 38 8.80 4.73 -1.41
N HIS A 39 8.52 4.42 -0.14
CA HIS A 39 8.02 5.40 0.80
C HIS A 39 9.19 5.88 1.66
N PRO A 40 9.72 7.09 1.41
CA PRO A 40 10.82 7.61 2.20
C PRO A 40 10.36 7.94 3.62
N GLN A 41 11.28 7.91 4.57
CA GLN A 41 11.03 8.26 5.96
C GLN A 41 10.29 9.61 6.07
N GLY A 42 9.21 9.62 6.86
CA GLY A 42 8.34 10.78 7.07
C GLY A 42 7.21 10.94 6.06
N LEU A 43 7.14 10.09 5.02
CA LEU A 43 6.05 10.13 4.06
C LEU A 43 4.72 9.66 4.70
N ALA A 44 3.75 10.57 4.76
CA ALA A 44 2.35 10.21 4.94
C ALA A 44 1.80 9.62 3.63
N HIS A 45 1.35 8.37 3.67
CA HIS A 45 0.92 7.64 2.49
C HIS A 45 -0.33 6.79 2.77
N GLY A 46 -0.85 6.18 1.71
CA GLY A 46 -1.93 5.22 1.83
C GLY A 46 -1.92 4.20 0.71
N ALA A 47 -2.50 3.03 1.00
CA ALA A 47 -2.62 1.93 0.06
C ALA A 47 -4.08 1.53 -0.11
N PHE A 48 -4.48 1.29 -1.35
CA PHE A 48 -5.80 0.80 -1.72
C PHE A 48 -5.63 -0.57 -2.39
N LEU A 49 -6.23 -1.62 -1.82
CA LEU A 49 -6.11 -3.00 -2.32
C LEU A 49 -7.51 -3.55 -2.61
N ALA A 50 -7.86 -3.62 -3.90
CA ALA A 50 -9.12 -4.19 -4.38
C ALA A 50 -8.98 -5.64 -4.88
N ILE A 51 -7.74 -6.08 -5.05
CA ILE A 51 -7.34 -7.41 -5.52
C ILE A 51 -6.37 -7.96 -4.47
N GLU A 52 -6.42 -9.26 -4.21
CA GLU A 52 -5.43 -9.92 -3.37
C GLU A 52 -4.02 -9.58 -3.89
N THR A 53 -3.18 -9.05 -3.00
CA THR A 53 -1.90 -8.47 -3.37
C THR A 53 -0.83 -9.02 -2.44
N THR A 54 0.25 -9.50 -3.03
CA THR A 54 1.43 -9.98 -2.31
C THR A 54 2.61 -9.08 -2.65
N VAL A 55 3.29 -8.58 -1.63
CA VAL A 55 4.47 -7.72 -1.78
C VAL A 55 5.64 -8.29 -0.99
N PHE A 56 6.85 -8.03 -1.46
CA PHE A 56 8.05 -8.09 -0.63
C PHE A 56 8.35 -6.68 -0.14
N GLN A 57 8.30 -6.50 1.18
CA GLN A 57 8.38 -5.20 1.85
C GLN A 57 9.58 -5.21 2.78
N VAL A 58 10.44 -4.20 2.65
CA VAL A 58 11.66 -4.05 3.45
C VAL A 58 11.66 -2.67 4.09
N TYR A 59 11.77 -2.65 5.41
CA TYR A 59 11.99 -1.44 6.17
C TYR A 59 13.47 -1.29 6.50
N SER A 60 14.01 -0.10 6.30
CA SER A 60 15.39 0.22 6.72
C SER A 60 15.52 0.39 8.24
N GLY A 61 14.39 0.51 8.96
CA GLY A 61 14.32 0.60 10.41
C GLY A 61 12.91 0.25 10.91
N GLU A 62 12.32 1.16 11.70
CA GLU A 62 10.97 0.96 12.25
C GLU A 62 9.92 0.84 11.13
N PRO A 63 8.93 -0.07 11.28
CA PRO A 63 7.84 -0.22 10.32
C PRO A 63 6.90 0.98 10.34
N ASP A 64 5.96 1.01 9.40
CA ASP A 64 4.98 2.09 9.31
C ASP A 64 4.14 2.24 10.58
N GLU A 65 3.86 3.50 10.91
CA GLU A 65 2.84 3.84 11.89
C GLU A 65 1.49 3.86 11.21
N LEU A 66 0.68 2.83 11.47
CA LEU A 66 -0.68 2.71 10.95
C LEU A 66 -1.61 3.74 11.63
N LEU A 67 -2.26 4.57 10.82
CA LEU A 67 -3.19 5.60 11.27
C LEU A 67 -4.66 5.20 11.08
N ASP A 68 -4.96 4.48 10.00
CA ASP A 68 -6.33 4.07 9.66
C ASP A 68 -6.29 2.78 8.82
N TYR A 69 -7.24 1.88 9.10
CA TYR A 69 -7.46 0.64 8.35
C TYR A 69 -8.96 0.40 8.19
N GLN A 70 -9.41 0.26 6.94
CA GLN A 70 -10.84 0.10 6.63
C GLN A 70 -11.06 -0.91 5.50
N ILE A 71 -12.18 -1.61 5.54
CA ILE A 71 -12.70 -2.40 4.42
C ILE A 71 -13.95 -1.69 3.89
N LEU A 72 -13.91 -1.29 2.62
CA LEU A 72 -14.94 -0.48 1.97
C LEU A 72 -15.59 -1.24 0.82
N PRO A 73 -16.86 -0.97 0.48
CA PRO A 73 -17.44 -1.40 -0.80
C PRO A 73 -16.75 -0.66 -1.96
N ILE A 74 -16.67 -1.31 -3.12
CA ILE A 74 -16.20 -0.67 -4.36
C ILE A 74 -17.43 -0.14 -5.09
N GLY A 75 -17.46 1.16 -5.43
CA GLY A 75 -18.53 1.77 -6.22
C GLY A 75 -19.74 2.27 -5.44
N GLY A 76 -19.51 2.87 -4.26
CA GLY A 76 -20.52 3.70 -3.58
C GLY A 76 -20.68 5.07 -4.22
#